data_AF-A0A2S2CRA1-F1
#
_entry.id   AF-A0A2S2CRA1-F1
#
_cell.length_a   1.000
_cell.length_b   1.000
_cell.length_c   1.000
_cell.angle_alpha   90.00
_cell.angle_beta   90.00
_cell.angle_gamma   90.00
#
_symmetry.space_group_name_H-M   'P 1'
#
loop_
_entity.id
_entity.type
_entity.pdbx_description
1 polymer ?
#
loop_
_entity_poly.entity_id
_entity_poly.type
_entity_poly.pdbx_seq_one_letter_code
_entity_poly.pdbx_strand_id
1 'polypeptide(L)' 'MKRTETCYTCRYWEGQGLRQRGPKGTCRRFPPVVTPRSPEGSFPITLSTDWCGEWKRVILPSPDELGEADTGDAYIE' A
#
# COMPACT_ATOMS: atom_id res chain seq x y z
N MET A 1 20.17 -16.11 4.23
CA MET A 1 18.75 -16.06 3.80
C MET A 1 18.41 -14.65 3.37
N LYS A 2 17.81 -14.44 2.19
CA LYS A 2 17.26 -13.12 1.81
C LYS A 2 15.96 -12.89 2.57
N ARG A 3 15.84 -11.77 3.27
CA ARG A 3 14.60 -11.34 3.92
C ARG A 3 13.58 -11.00 2.83
N THR A 4 12.43 -11.66 2.83
CA THR A 4 11.32 -11.39 1.90
C THR A 4 10.41 -10.26 2.41
N GLU A 5 10.48 -9.97 3.70
CA GLU A 5 9.77 -8.89 4.38
C GLU A 5 10.54 -7.58 4.25
N THR A 6 10.24 -6.81 3.21
CA THR A 6 10.82 -5.49 2.98
C THR A 6 9.72 -4.49 2.69
N CYS A 7 10.07 -3.20 2.67
CA CYS A 7 9.17 -2.14 2.22
C CYS A 7 8.57 -2.47 0.85
N TYR A 8 9.36 -2.98 -0.10
CA TYR A 8 8.86 -3.36 -1.44
C TYR A 8 7.68 -4.34 -1.42
N THR A 9 7.62 -5.25 -0.45
CA THR A 9 6.56 -6.27 -0.32
C THR A 9 5.53 -5.93 0.76
N CYS A 10 5.65 -4.77 1.39
CA CYS A 10 4.80 -4.34 2.50
C CYS A 10 3.51 -3.70 1.98
N ARG A 11 2.37 -4.04 2.58
CA ARG A 11 1.05 -3.46 2.29
C ARG A 11 1.01 -1.94 2.42
N TYR A 12 1.86 -1.36 3.26
CA TYR A 12 1.86 0.07 3.56
C TYR A 12 2.77 0.91 2.65
N TRP A 13 3.54 0.28 1.76
CA TRP A 13 4.57 0.98 0.99
C TRP A 13 4.11 1.24 -0.44
N GLU A 14 4.28 2.47 -0.87
CA GLU A 14 3.98 2.93 -2.23
C GLU A 14 5.28 3.33 -2.92
N GLY A 15 5.74 2.52 -3.88
CA GLY A 15 6.98 2.81 -4.59
C GLY A 15 6.87 4.04 -5.50
N GLN A 16 7.93 4.82 -5.65
CA GLN A 16 7.95 5.93 -6.59
C GLN A 16 8.24 5.47 -8.02
N GLY A 17 7.98 6.32 -9.01
CA GLY A 17 8.30 6.06 -10.42
C GLY A 17 7.31 5.15 -11.15
N LEU A 18 7.71 4.65 -12.32
CA LEU A 18 6.81 3.91 -13.21
C LEU A 18 6.30 2.63 -12.52
N ARG A 19 4.98 2.45 -12.49
CA ARG A 19 4.29 1.30 -11.86
C ARG A 19 4.58 1.11 -10.38
N GLN A 20 5.04 2.16 -9.68
CA GLN A 20 5.34 2.11 -8.26
C GLN A 20 6.44 1.10 -7.88
N ARG A 21 7.46 0.94 -8.75
CA ARG A 21 8.56 -0.04 -8.57
C ARG A 21 9.95 0.58 -8.42
N GLY A 22 10.03 1.88 -8.13
CA GLY A 22 11.29 2.56 -7.89
C GLY A 22 12.02 2.06 -6.63
N PRO A 23 13.32 2.38 -6.49
CA PRO A 23 14.12 1.99 -5.32
C PRO A 23 13.72 2.76 -4.05
N LYS A 24 12.99 3.87 -4.19
CA LYS A 24 12.44 4.69 -3.12
C LYS A 24 10.93 4.65 -3.17
N GLY A 25 10.31 4.80 -2.01
CA GLY A 25 8.86 4.85 -1.88
C GLY A 25 8.44 5.48 -0.56
N THR A 26 7.15 5.68 -0.44
CA THR A 26 6.51 6.31 0.70
C THR A 26 5.94 5.24 1.62
N CYS A 27 6.26 5.30 2.91
CA CYS A 27 5.71 4.38 3.92
C CYS A 27 4.48 5.00 4.60
N ARG A 28 3.30 4.41 4.39
CA ARG A 28 2.02 4.86 4.98
C ARG A 28 1.67 4.22 6.32
N ARG A 29 2.59 3.42 6.89
CA ARG A 29 2.40 2.82 8.22
C ARG A 29 2.45 3.87 9.34
N PHE A 30 3.22 4.93 9.15
CA PHE A 30 3.36 6.05 10.07
C PHE A 30 2.72 7.30 9.46
N PRO A 31 2.17 8.20 10.28
CA PRO A 31 1.56 9.44 9.79
C PRO A 31 2.60 10.34 9.10
N PRO A 32 2.15 11.27 8.23
CA PRO A 32 3.01 12.31 7.69
C PRO A 32 3.68 13.13 8.80
N VAL A 33 4.96 13.43 8.63
CA VAL A 33 5.70 14.31 9.54
C VAL A 33 5.56 15.74 9.04
N VAL A 34 5.03 16.61 9.89
CA VAL A 34 4.92 18.05 9.63
C VAL A 34 6.23 18.73 9.99
N THR A 35 6.73 19.58 9.10
CA THR A 35 7.91 20.41 9.35
C THR A 35 7.62 21.84 8.88
N PRO A 36 8.38 22.86 9.31
CA PRO A 36 8.20 24.22 8.79
C PRO A 36 8.34 24.33 7.27
N ARG A 37 9.03 23.38 6.63
CA ARG A 37 9.22 23.31 5.16
C ARG A 37 8.14 22.49 4.44
N SER A 38 7.34 21.73 5.16
CA SER A 38 6.22 20.90 4.66
C SER A 38 5.09 20.97 5.68
N PRO A 39 4.34 22.08 5.72
CA PRO A 39 3.25 22.29 6.67
C PRO A 39 2.07 21.34 6.45
N GLU A 40 1.86 20.86 5.23
CA GLU A 40 0.91 19.80 4.87
C GLU A 40 1.33 18.41 5.37
N GLY A 41 2.61 18.25 5.74
CA GLY A 41 3.18 17.00 6.19
C GLY A 41 3.58 16.06 5.05
N SER A 42 4.67 15.34 5.26
CA SER A 42 5.16 14.35 4.30
C SER A 42 5.33 12.98 4.97
N PHE A 43 4.79 11.95 4.33
CA PHE A 43 5.04 10.58 4.75
C PHE A 43 6.54 10.22 4.66
N PRO A 44 7.06 9.32 5.50
CA PRO A 44 8.45 8.88 5.44
C PRO A 44 8.82 8.26 4.09
N ILE A 45 9.93 8.75 3.50
CA ILE A 45 10.56 8.13 2.33
C ILE A 45 11.50 7.02 2.81
N THR A 46 11.34 5.82 2.26
CA THR A 46 12.11 4.62 2.60
C THR A 46 12.64 3.96 1.33
N LEU A 47 13.69 3.15 1.47
CA LEU A 47 14.18 2.30 0.38
C LEU A 47 13.32 1.05 0.27
N SER A 48 13.20 0.51 -0.94
CA SER A 48 12.47 -0.72 -1.23
C SER A 48 13.00 -1.94 -0.43
N THR A 49 14.26 -1.88 0.01
CA THR A 49 14.95 -2.93 0.79
C THR A 49 14.82 -2.77 2.30
N ASP A 50 14.26 -1.66 2.80
CA ASP A 50 14.17 -1.40 4.24
C ASP A 50 13.19 -2.35 4.94
N TRP A 51 13.35 -2.53 6.26
CA TRP A 51 12.43 -3.26 7.12
C TRP A 51 12.32 -2.57 8.48
N CYS A 52 11.11 -2.13 8.83
CA CYS A 52 10.84 -1.39 10.08
C CYS A 52 10.26 -2.26 11.20
N GLY A 53 10.14 -3.57 11.03
CA GLY A 53 9.53 -4.49 12.01
C GLY A 53 8.00 -4.59 11.95
N GLU A 54 7.33 -3.73 11.17
CA GLU A 54 5.86 -3.63 11.09
C GLU A 54 5.32 -4.10 9.72
N TRP A 55 6.04 -5.02 9.07
CA TRP A 55 5.66 -5.54 7.75
C TRP A 55 4.33 -6.27 7.82
N LYS A 56 3.45 -6.02 6.85
CA LYS A 56 2.22 -6.79 6.63
C LYS A 56 2.06 -7.13 5.16
N ARG A 57 1.60 -8.35 4.86
CA ARG A 57 1.22 -8.75 3.50
C ARG A 57 -0.01 -7.99 3.03
N VAL A 58 -0.12 -7.77 1.73
CA VAL A 58 -1.39 -7.40 1.10
C VAL A 58 -2.36 -8.55 1.28
N ILE A 59 -3.53 -8.26 1.83
CA ILE A 59 -4.65 -9.21 1.89
C ILE A 59 -5.52 -8.84 0.70
N LEU A 60 -5.44 -9.64 -0.36
CA LEU A 60 -6.44 -9.58 -1.42
C LEU A 60 -7.66 -10.36 -0.90
N PRO A 61 -8.90 -9.86 -1.09
CA PRO A 61 -10.08 -10.66 -0.81
C PRO A 61 -9.99 -11.96 -1.62
N SER A 62 -10.46 -13.07 -1.05
CA SER A 62 -10.52 -14.31 -1.82
C SER A 62 -11.50 -14.12 -2.99
N PRO A 63 -11.31 -14.85 -4.10
CA PRO A 63 -12.28 -14.82 -5.20
C PRO A 63 -13.71 -15.11 -4.74
N ASP A 64 -13.87 -15.89 -3.67
CA ASP A 64 -15.16 -16.25 -3.09
C ASP A 64 -15.86 -15.09 -2.35
N GLU A 65 -15.11 -14.07 -1.90
CA GLU A 65 -15.65 -12.85 -1.26
C GLU A 65 -16.07 -11.77 -2.28
N LEU A 66 -15.76 -11.95 -3.56
CA LEU A 66 -16.17 -11.06 -4.66
C LEU A 66 -17.51 -11.48 -5.31
N GLY A 67 -18.26 -12.38 -4.67
CA GLY A 67 -19.58 -12.85 -5.11
C GLY A 67 -20.72 -11.86 -4.85
N GLU A 68 -21.67 -11.81 -5.79
CA GLU A 68 -22.90 -11.01 -5.84
C GLU A 68 -22.75 -9.48 -6.02
N ALA A 69 -22.32 -9.07 -7.21
CA ALA A 69 -22.91 -7.87 -7.80
C ALA A 69 -24.38 -8.19 -8.12
N ASP A 70 -25.27 -7.80 -7.20
CA ASP A 70 -26.73 -7.79 -7.34
C ASP A 70 -27.11 -7.20 -8.71
N THR A 71 -27.28 -8.08 -9.70
CA THR A 71 -27.89 -7.72 -10.98
C THR A 71 -29.37 -7.94 -10.78
N GLY A 72 -29.97 -7.07 -9.96
CA GLY A 72 -31.39 -7.10 -9.64
C GLY A 72 -32.23 -7.11 -10.92
N ASP A 73 -33.09 -8.11 -11.01
CA ASP A 73 -34.06 -8.32 -12.07
C ASP A 73 -34.88 -7.05 -12.34
N ALA A 74 -34.62 -6.39 -13.47
CA ALA A 74 -35.56 -5.44 -14.06
C ALA A 74 -36.55 -6.21 -14.94
N TYR A 75 -37.52 -6.88 -14.32
CA TYR A 75 -38.80 -7.14 -14.98
C TYR A 75 -39.56 -5.80 -14.99
N ILE A 76 -39.74 -5.22 -16.18
CA ILE A 76 -40.74 -4.18 -16.43
C ILE A 76 -41.90 -4.87 -17.16
N GLU A 77 -43.09 -4.83 -16.53
CA GLU A 77 -44.39 -5.18 -17.14
C GLU A 77 -44.71 -4.30 -18.35
#